data_AF-M9VSD2-F1
#
_entry.id   AF-M9VSD2-F1
#
_cell.length_a   1.000
_cell.length_b   1.000
_cell.length_c   1.000
_cell.angle_alpha   90.00
_cell.angle_beta   90.00
_cell.angle_gamma   90.00
#
_symmetry.space_group_name_H-M   'P 1'
#
loop_
_entity.id
_entity.type
_entity.pdbx_description
1 polymer ?
#
loop_
_entity_poly.entity_id
_entity_poly.type
_entity_poly.pdbx_seq_one_letter_code
_entity_poly.pdbx_strand_id
1 'polypeptide(L)'
;MPFLMNYMIIMISILISVTFYTILERKILGYIQIRKGPNKVGFLGILQPFSDALKLFNKNMFSSENMNSILSLMMPALSLLISMLLIPIITFNNYSLYDNKHNILTFFIISSLTVYSILLIGWSAN
;
A
#
# COMPACT_ATOMS: atom_id res chain seq x y z
N MET A 1 1.43 15.99 20.92
CA MET A 1 0.90 14.62 20.78
C MET A 1 2.06 13.65 20.92
N PRO A 2 1.90 12.52 21.62
CA PRO A 2 2.95 11.51 21.68
C PRO A 2 3.26 11.01 20.27
N PHE A 3 4.54 10.72 19.99
CA PHE A 3 5.03 10.26 18.68
C PHE A 3 4.13 9.14 18.09
N LEU A 4 3.74 8.19 18.93
CA LEU A 4 2.87 7.07 18.56
C LEU A 4 1.52 7.53 18.00
N MET A 5 0.87 8.53 18.62
CA MET A 5 -0.43 9.01 18.17
C MET A 5 -0.33 9.70 16.81
N ASN A 6 0.71 10.51 16.61
CA ASN A 6 0.95 11.17 15.31
C ASN A 6 1.24 10.13 14.22
N TYR A 7 2.05 9.12 14.52
CA TYR A 7 2.34 8.04 13.60
C TYR A 7 1.06 7.29 13.19
N MET A 8 0.21 6.91 14.15
CA MET A 8 -1.05 6.20 13.86
C MET A 8 -2.01 7.02 12.98
N ILE A 9 -2.14 8.34 13.25
CA ILE A 9 -2.99 9.22 12.45
C ILE A 9 -2.50 9.29 11.00
N ILE A 10 -1.18 9.41 10.80
CA ILE A 10 -0.58 9.50 9.46
C ILE A 10 -0.70 8.17 8.71
N MET A 11 -0.53 7.05 9.41
CA MET A 11 -0.73 5.71 8.82
C MET A 11 -2.17 5.53 8.31
N ILE A 12 -3.17 5.92 9.10
CA ILE A 12 -4.58 5.81 8.71
C ILE A 12 -4.88 6.72 7.51
N SER A 13 -4.39 7.96 7.52
CA SER A 13 -4.65 8.90 6.43
C SER A 13 -4.04 8.46 5.09
N ILE A 14 -2.85 7.86 5.12
CA ILE A 14 -2.19 7.31 3.93
C ILE A 14 -2.93 6.08 3.40
N LEU A 15 -3.38 5.16 4.26
CA LEU A 15 -4.17 4.01 3.80
C LEU A 15 -5.47 4.46 3.12
N ILE A 16 -6.16 5.45 3.68
CA ILE A 16 -7.36 6.02 3.07
C ILE A 16 -7.03 6.69 1.73
N SER A 17 -5.95 7.47 1.65
CA SER A 17 -5.58 8.15 0.40
C SER A 17 -5.24 7.16 -0.72
N VAL A 18 -4.55 6.06 -0.42
CA VAL A 18 -4.23 5.01 -1.39
C VAL A 18 -5.51 4.36 -1.94
N THR A 19 -6.52 4.10 -1.10
CA THR A 19 -7.79 3.52 -1.58
C THR A 19 -8.48 4.41 -2.61
N PHE A 20 -8.52 5.72 -2.40
CA PHE A 20 -9.12 6.66 -3.35
C PHE A 20 -8.25 6.92 -4.58
N TYR A 21 -6.93 6.85 -4.43
CA TYR A 21 -5.99 6.98 -5.54
C TYR A 21 -6.28 5.93 -6.64
N THR A 22 -6.62 4.70 -6.27
CA THR A 22 -6.99 3.66 -7.25
C THR A 22 -8.23 3.99 -8.09
N ILE A 23 -9.24 4.67 -7.49
CA ILE A 23 -10.43 5.11 -8.24
C ILE A 23 -10.04 6.23 -9.20
N LEU A 24 -9.24 7.18 -8.72
CA LEU A 24 -8.77 8.31 -9.49
C LEU A 24 -8.02 7.84 -10.73
N GLU A 25 -7.10 6.89 -10.57
CA GLU A 25 -6.37 6.27 -11.68
C GLU A 25 -7.33 5.66 -12.72
N ARG A 26 -8.28 4.82 -12.28
CA ARG A 26 -9.27 4.20 -13.18
C ARG A 26 -10.15 5.23 -13.91
N LYS A 27 -10.49 6.35 -13.25
CA LYS A 27 -11.27 7.42 -13.88
C LYS A 27 -10.47 8.20 -14.90
N ILE A 28 -9.23 8.61 -14.57
CA ILE A 28 -8.36 9.34 -15.49
C ILE A 28 -8.07 8.52 -16.75
N LEU A 29 -7.69 7.24 -16.58
CA LEU A 29 -7.45 6.35 -17.72
C LEU A 29 -8.72 6.13 -18.56
N GLY A 30 -9.89 6.06 -17.92
CA GLY A 30 -11.17 6.02 -18.62
C GLY A 30 -11.39 7.25 -19.49
N TYR A 31 -11.22 8.45 -18.91
CA TYR A 31 -11.41 9.70 -19.63
C TYR A 31 -10.45 9.86 -20.81
N ILE A 32 -9.18 9.47 -20.66
CA ILE A 32 -8.19 9.46 -21.76
C ILE A 32 -8.66 8.53 -22.89
N GLN A 33 -9.26 7.40 -22.55
CA GLN A 33 -9.75 6.39 -23.49
C GLN A 33 -11.20 6.64 -23.97
N ILE A 34 -11.78 7.82 -23.68
CA ILE A 34 -13.16 8.17 -24.07
C ILE A 34 -14.21 7.16 -23.54
N ARG A 35 -13.92 6.50 -22.41
CA ARG A 35 -14.86 5.63 -21.69
C ARG A 35 -15.09 6.13 -20.27
N LYS A 36 -16.30 5.98 -19.76
CA LYS A 36 -16.56 6.31 -18.36
C LYS A 36 -15.86 5.28 -17.46
N GLY A 37 -15.10 5.76 -16.50
CA GLY A 37 -14.55 4.95 -15.41
C GLY A 37 -15.65 4.38 -14.50
N PRO A 38 -15.28 3.79 -13.36
CA PRO A 38 -16.24 3.22 -12.42
C PRO A 38 -17.21 4.30 -11.91
N ASN A 39 -18.48 4.20 -12.32
CA ASN A 39 -19.55 5.13 -11.96
C ASN A 39 -20.78 4.46 -11.32
N LYS A 40 -20.83 3.12 -11.26
CA LYS A 40 -22.03 2.38 -10.83
C LYS A 40 -22.13 2.16 -9.31
N VAL A 41 -21.00 2.00 -8.62
CA VAL A 41 -20.98 1.64 -7.19
C VAL A 41 -21.08 2.91 -6.33
N GLY A 42 -22.29 3.17 -5.78
CA GLY A 42 -22.58 4.36 -4.98
C GLY A 42 -22.67 5.65 -5.80
N PHE A 43 -22.59 6.80 -5.14
CA PHE A 43 -22.59 8.10 -5.81
C PHE A 43 -21.28 8.28 -6.60
N LEU A 44 -21.38 8.42 -7.94
CA LEU A 44 -20.23 8.62 -8.85
C LEU A 44 -19.10 7.59 -8.71
N GLY A 45 -19.35 6.37 -8.19
CA GLY A 45 -18.31 5.35 -8.03
C GLY A 45 -17.41 5.50 -6.79
N ILE A 46 -17.72 6.40 -5.85
CA ILE A 46 -16.88 6.66 -4.65
C ILE A 46 -16.75 5.41 -3.76
N LEU A 47 -17.77 4.55 -3.73
CA LEU A 47 -17.79 3.34 -2.89
C LEU A 47 -17.11 2.12 -3.55
N GLN A 48 -16.51 2.27 -4.74
CA GLN A 48 -15.81 1.20 -5.44
C GLN A 48 -14.72 0.48 -4.60
N PRO A 49 -13.78 1.17 -3.90
CA PRO A 49 -12.70 0.49 -3.19
C PRO A 49 -13.21 -0.36 -2.03
N PHE A 50 -14.31 0.06 -1.39
CA PHE A 50 -14.98 -0.75 -0.38
C PHE A 50 -15.58 -2.02 -0.98
N SER A 51 -16.20 -1.93 -2.17
CA SER A 51 -16.72 -3.12 -2.86
C SER A 51 -15.62 -4.08 -3.31
N ASP A 52 -14.49 -3.56 -3.79
CA ASP A 52 -13.34 -4.37 -4.21
C ASP A 52 -12.69 -5.05 -2.98
N ALA A 53 -12.58 -4.36 -1.84
CA ALA A 53 -12.10 -4.93 -0.58
C ALA A 53 -13.01 -6.04 -0.06
N LEU A 54 -14.33 -5.82 0.02
CA LEU A 54 -15.30 -6.84 0.46
C LEU A 54 -15.27 -8.07 -0.45
N LYS A 55 -15.11 -7.87 -1.76
CA LYS A 55 -14.96 -8.96 -2.73
C LYS A 55 -13.72 -9.82 -2.45
N LEU A 56 -12.60 -9.20 -2.08
CA LEU A 56 -11.36 -9.92 -1.74
C LEU A 56 -11.48 -10.67 -0.40
N PHE A 57 -12.14 -10.08 0.61
CA PHE A 57 -12.37 -10.76 1.90
C PHE A 57 -13.25 -12.01 1.78
N ASN A 58 -14.20 -12.01 0.86
CA ASN A 58 -15.08 -13.17 0.63
C ASN A 58 -14.44 -14.25 -0.25
N LYS A 59 -13.24 -14.01 -0.81
CA LYS A 59 -12.60 -14.98 -1.70
C LYS A 59 -11.84 -16.02 -0.87
N ASN A 60 -12.09 -17.30 -1.15
CA ASN A 60 -11.32 -18.38 -0.53
C ASN A 60 -9.85 -18.31 -0.96
N MET A 61 -8.95 -18.50 -0.01
CA MET A 61 -7.52 -18.63 -0.27
C MET A 61 -7.27 -19.99 -0.92
N PHE A 62 -6.92 -19.99 -2.19
CA PHE A 62 -6.48 -21.20 -2.89
C PHE A 62 -4.95 -21.26 -2.86
N SER A 63 -4.40 -22.28 -2.20
CA SER A 63 -2.98 -22.62 -2.30
C SER A 63 -2.75 -23.61 -3.43
N SER A 64 -1.77 -23.36 -4.28
CA SER A 64 -1.27 -24.36 -5.24
C SER A 64 -0.38 -25.38 -4.51
N GLU A 65 -0.30 -26.60 -5.04
CA GLU A 65 0.44 -27.70 -4.40
C GLU A 65 1.95 -27.47 -4.32
N ASN A 66 2.52 -26.73 -5.28
CA ASN A 66 3.97 -26.49 -5.34
C ASN A 66 4.42 -25.23 -4.59
N MET A 67 3.51 -24.35 -4.16
CA MET A 67 3.91 -23.06 -3.58
C MET A 67 4.27 -23.17 -2.11
N ASN A 68 5.27 -22.40 -1.68
CA ASN A 68 5.55 -22.24 -0.26
C ASN A 68 4.51 -21.28 0.37
N SER A 69 3.56 -21.84 1.12
CA SER A 69 2.45 -21.10 1.74
C SER A 69 2.92 -20.06 2.77
N ILE A 70 3.99 -20.35 3.53
CA ILE A 70 4.49 -19.43 4.56
C ILE A 70 5.10 -18.19 3.91
N LEU A 71 5.97 -18.39 2.92
CA LEU A 71 6.62 -17.29 2.20
C LEU A 71 5.62 -16.45 1.40
N SER A 72 4.64 -17.09 0.73
CA SER A 72 3.65 -16.35 -0.07
C SER A 72 2.71 -15.47 0.76
N LEU A 73 2.42 -15.82 2.02
CA LEU A 73 1.63 -15.00 2.95
C LEU A 73 2.47 -13.93 3.65
N MET A 74 3.68 -14.26 4.11
CA MET A 74 4.51 -13.34 4.91
C MET A 74 5.20 -12.26 4.06
N MET A 75 5.64 -12.58 2.84
CA MET A 75 6.43 -11.64 2.05
C MET A 75 5.64 -10.42 1.56
N PRO A 76 4.36 -10.52 1.13
CA PRO A 76 3.53 -9.34 0.86
C PRO A 76 3.25 -8.48 2.10
N ALA A 77 3.14 -9.09 3.28
CA ALA A 77 3.01 -8.33 4.53
C ALA A 77 4.29 -7.57 4.86
N LEU A 78 5.46 -8.20 4.64
CA LEU A 78 6.76 -7.56 4.83
C LEU A 78 6.97 -6.37 3.88
N SER A 79 6.60 -6.49 2.61
CA SER A 79 6.75 -5.40 1.64
C SER A 79 5.93 -4.16 2.04
N LEU A 80 4.69 -4.38 2.50
CA LEU A 80 3.85 -3.31 3.04
C LEU A 80 4.48 -2.71 4.30
N LEU A 81 4.99 -3.51 5.23
CA LEU A 81 5.63 -3.03 6.44
C LEU A 81 6.85 -2.14 6.12
N ILE A 82 7.71 -2.57 5.20
CA ILE A 82 8.89 -1.78 4.76
C ILE A 82 8.45 -0.43 4.16
N SER A 83 7.38 -0.42 3.35
CA SER A 83 6.86 0.83 2.77
C SER A 83 6.37 1.82 3.85
N MET A 84 5.79 1.29 4.93
CA MET A 84 5.29 2.12 6.04
C MET A 84 6.42 2.70 6.90
N LEU A 85 7.58 2.04 6.97
CA LEU A 85 8.77 2.55 7.65
C LEU A 85 9.38 3.80 6.99
N LEU A 86 9.04 4.09 5.71
CA LEU A 86 9.50 5.31 5.03
C LEU A 86 8.73 6.56 5.46
N ILE A 87 7.49 6.41 5.90
CA ILE A 87 6.58 7.51 6.28
C ILE A 87 7.17 8.49 7.31
N PRO A 88 7.79 8.05 8.43
CA PRO A 88 8.27 8.97 9.45
C PRO A 88 9.47 9.82 9.02
N ILE A 89 10.17 9.42 7.95
CA ILE A 89 11.30 10.16 7.38
C ILE A 89 10.81 11.36 6.56
N ILE A 90 9.61 11.27 5.98
CA ILE A 90 9.04 12.33 5.14
C ILE A 90 8.68 13.53 6.02
N THR A 91 9.10 14.72 5.59
CA THR A 91 8.78 15.98 6.25
C THR A 91 7.35 16.38 5.93
N PHE A 92 6.47 16.37 6.94
CA PHE A 92 5.13 16.93 6.83
C PHE A 92 5.16 18.37 7.34
N ASN A 93 5.11 19.31 6.40
CA ASN A 93 5.20 20.76 6.61
C ASN A 93 6.58 21.23 7.09
N ASN A 94 6.86 21.23 8.40
CA ASN A 94 8.08 21.85 8.95
C ASN A 94 9.06 20.85 9.57
N TYR A 95 8.58 19.72 10.08
CA TYR A 95 9.41 18.72 10.75
C TYR A 95 8.99 17.32 10.33
N SER A 96 9.96 16.41 10.21
CA SER A 96 9.68 14.99 10.11
C SER A 96 9.21 14.45 11.47
N LEU A 97 8.50 13.32 11.45
CA LEU A 97 8.13 12.63 12.69
C LEU A 97 9.36 12.13 13.44
N TYR A 98 10.36 11.69 12.68
CA TYR A 98 11.62 11.18 13.19
C TYR A 98 12.75 11.98 12.54
N ASP A 99 13.51 12.69 13.37
CA ASP A 99 14.63 13.50 12.92
C ASP A 99 15.95 12.76 13.15
N ASN A 100 16.49 12.18 12.09
CA ASN A 100 17.84 11.62 12.06
C ASN A 100 18.77 12.52 11.26
N LYS A 101 20.00 12.72 11.77
CA LYS A 101 21.07 13.43 11.05
C LYS A 101 21.35 12.86 9.65
N HIS A 102 21.05 11.58 9.42
CA HIS A 102 21.26 10.87 8.15
C HIS A 102 19.94 10.41 7.50
N ASN A 103 18.90 11.25 7.48
CA ASN A 103 17.60 10.93 6.88
C ASN A 103 17.67 10.42 5.42
N ILE A 104 18.61 10.94 4.63
CA ILE A 104 18.79 10.50 3.24
C ILE A 104 19.36 9.07 3.18
N LEU A 105 20.33 8.75 4.05
CA LEU A 105 20.90 7.40 4.12
C LEU A 105 19.86 6.38 4.58
N THR A 106 19.05 6.72 5.59
CA THR A 106 17.97 5.83 6.06
C THR A 106 16.95 5.56 4.97
N PHE A 107 16.60 6.55 4.14
CA PHE A 107 15.75 6.36 2.96
C PHE A 107 16.36 5.36 1.97
N PHE A 108 17.66 5.46 1.66
CA PHE A 108 18.34 4.51 0.77
C PHE A 108 18.39 3.09 1.34
N ILE A 109 18.66 2.94 2.64
CA ILE A 109 18.69 1.62 3.29
C ILE A 109 17.30 0.98 3.20
N ILE A 110 16.24 1.69 3.60
CA ILE A 110 14.88 1.14 3.62
C ILE A 110 14.39 0.83 2.20
N SER A 111 14.67 1.70 1.22
CA SER A 111 14.32 1.43 -0.17
C SER A 111 15.04 0.20 -0.73
N SER A 112 16.33 0.01 -0.41
CA SER A 112 17.06 -1.20 -0.83
C SER A 112 16.49 -2.49 -0.23
N LEU A 113 15.94 -2.43 0.99
CA LEU A 113 15.32 -3.58 1.65
C LEU A 113 14.04 -4.06 0.94
N THR A 114 13.30 -3.15 0.30
CA THR A 114 12.06 -3.51 -0.43
C THR A 114 12.30 -4.55 -1.53
N VAL A 115 13.46 -4.49 -2.20
CA VAL A 115 13.82 -5.38 -3.31
C VAL A 115 13.85 -6.84 -2.85
N TYR A 116 14.35 -7.12 -1.65
CA TYR A 116 14.39 -8.48 -1.11
C TYR A 116 13.00 -9.07 -0.90
N SER A 117 12.06 -8.28 -0.36
CA SER A 117 10.67 -8.73 -0.20
C SER A 117 10.03 -9.09 -1.56
N ILE A 118 10.32 -8.32 -2.61
CA ILE A 118 9.76 -8.53 -3.94
C ILE A 118 10.33 -9.80 -4.60
N LEU A 119 11.64 -10.03 -4.49
CA LEU A 119 12.28 -11.24 -5.01
C LEU A 119 11.76 -12.51 -4.32
N LEU A 120 11.56 -12.47 -3.00
CA LEU A 120 11.06 -13.61 -2.24
C LEU A 120 9.60 -13.95 -2.58
N ILE A 121 8.76 -12.95 -2.90
CA ILE A 121 7.39 -13.19 -3.42
C ILE A 121 7.48 -14.03 -4.72
N GLY A 122 8.37 -13.64 -5.65
CA GLY A 122 8.57 -14.37 -6.90
C GLY A 122 9.05 -15.80 -6.70
N TRP A 123 9.98 -16.03 -5.77
CA TRP A 123 10.47 -17.38 -5.47
C TRP A 123 9.43 -18.25 -4.77
N SER A 124 8.53 -17.67 -3.96
CA SER A 124 7.52 -18.43 -3.21
C SER A 124 6.47 -19.15 -4.06
N ALA A 125 6.31 -18.74 -5.33
CA ALA A 125 5.33 -19.28 -6.26
C ALA A 125 5.76 -20.58 -6.95
N ASN A 126 7.05 -20.93 -6.88
CA ASN A 126 7.62 -22.16 -7.41
C ASN A 126 7.74 -23.24 -6.34
#